data_AF-A0A350KLT9-F1
#
_entry.id   AF-A0A350KLT9-F1
#
_cell.length_a   1.000
_cell.length_b   1.000
_cell.length_c   1.000
_cell.angle_alpha   90.00
_cell.angle_beta   90.00
_cell.angle_gamma   90.00
#
_symmetry.space_group_name_H-M   'P 1'
#
loop_
_entity.id
_entity.type
_entity.pdbx_description
1 polymer ?
#
loop_
_entity_poly.entity_id
_entity_poly.type
_entity_poly.pdbx_seq_one_letter_code
_entity_poly.pdbx_strand_id
1 'polypeptide(L)'
;MREPILRAVAMPPRIFWAPFLPAGINLAIQFPFMFMGMGIFEMNPLIFVFPIVIAHTFLIVYGAREPHLSAMIQAFGRVAGGSKNIYKCKGTKLAS
;
A
#
# COMPACT_ATOMS: atom_id res chain seq x y z
N MET A 1 10.22 -12.46 23.17
CA MET A 1 10.27 -11.21 22.39
C MET A 1 9.73 -11.50 20.99
N ARG A 2 8.59 -10.90 20.61
CA ARG A 2 7.94 -11.11 19.30
C ARG A 2 8.57 -10.22 18.20
N GLU A 3 9.88 -10.00 18.24
CA GLU A 3 10.59 -9.13 17.29
C GLU A 3 10.27 -9.40 15.81
N PRO A 4 10.24 -10.65 15.29
CA PRO A 4 9.94 -10.87 13.88
C PRO A 4 8.52 -10.46 13.51
N ILE A 5 7.54 -10.68 14.40
CA ILE A 5 6.14 -10.28 14.20
C ILE A 5 6.00 -8.76 14.29
N LEU A 6 6.59 -8.14 15.31
CA LEU A 6 6.58 -6.68 15.48
C LEU A 6 7.30 -5.97 14.33
N ARG A 7 8.38 -6.55 13.81
CA ARG A 7 9.13 -6.04 12.66
C ARG A 7 8.37 -6.22 11.35
N ALA A 8 7.63 -7.31 11.18
CA ALA A 8 6.73 -7.51 10.04
C ALA A 8 5.57 -6.50 10.06
N VAL A 9 4.98 -6.25 11.23
CA VAL A 9 3.93 -5.23 11.42
C VAL A 9 4.49 -3.81 11.21
N ALA A 10 5.71 -3.52 11.67
CA ALA A 10 6.36 -2.22 11.51
C ALA A 10 6.94 -1.96 10.10
N MET A 11 7.04 -3.00 9.28
CA MET A 11 7.46 -2.94 7.86
C MET A 11 6.34 -3.54 6.97
N PRO A 12 5.22 -2.82 6.79
CA PRO A 12 4.06 -3.26 6.00
C PRO A 12 4.34 -3.85 4.60
N PRO A 13 5.35 -3.39 3.85
CA PRO A 13 5.65 -3.93 2.50
C PRO A 13 6.01 -5.42 2.51
N ARG A 14 6.54 -5.94 3.62
CA ARG A 14 6.86 -7.37 3.74
C ARG A 14 5.61 -8.26 3.85
N ILE A 15 4.46 -7.69 4.26
CA ILE A 15 3.20 -8.44 4.40
C ILE A 15 2.55 -8.68 3.03
N PHE A 16 2.63 -7.71 2.13
CA PHE A 16 1.94 -7.75 0.83
C PHE A 16 2.84 -8.13 -0.35
N TRP A 17 4.15 -8.30 -0.12
CA TRP A 17 5.17 -8.56 -1.17
C TRP A 17 5.14 -7.58 -2.35
N ALA A 18 4.49 -6.43 -2.17
CA ALA A 18 4.24 -5.40 -3.16
C ALA A 18 4.29 -4.02 -2.48
N PRO A 19 4.41 -2.92 -3.25
CA PRO A 19 4.33 -1.58 -2.69
C PRO A 19 3.01 -1.39 -1.92
N PHE A 20 3.10 -1.11 -0.62
CA PHE A 20 1.95 -1.17 0.31
C PHE A 20 0.77 -0.30 -0.13
N LEU A 21 1.03 0.94 -0.54
CA LEU A 21 -0.02 1.88 -0.94
C LEU A 21 -0.81 1.40 -2.18
N PRO A 22 -0.15 1.09 -3.32
CA PRO A 22 -0.85 0.51 -4.47
C PRO A 22 -1.57 -0.81 -4.17
N ALA A 23 -0.96 -1.69 -3.37
CA ALA A 23 -1.56 -2.96 -2.96
C ALA A 23 -2.81 -2.74 -2.10
N GLY A 24 -2.76 -1.79 -1.17
CA GLY A 24 -3.89 -1.39 -0.33
C GLY A 24 -5.02 -0.75 -1.13
N ILE A 25 -4.70 0.13 -2.08
CA ILE A 25 -5.69 0.75 -2.99
C ILE A 25 -6.39 -0.32 -3.84
N ASN A 26 -5.63 -1.28 -4.39
CA ASN A 26 -6.20 -2.38 -5.16
C ASN A 26 -7.25 -3.15 -4.35
N LEU A 27 -6.93 -3.52 -3.12
CA LEU A 27 -7.87 -4.22 -2.24
C LEU A 27 -9.06 -3.32 -1.84
N ALA A 28 -8.79 -2.06 -1.50
CA ALA A 28 -9.82 -1.10 -1.09
C ALA A 28 -10.84 -0.82 -2.20
N ILE A 29 -10.47 -0.93 -3.48
CA ILE A 29 -11.40 -0.80 -4.61
C ILE A 29 -12.09 -2.14 -4.89
N GLN A 30 -11.35 -3.24 -4.95
CA GLN A 30 -11.92 -4.52 -5.37
C GLN A 30 -12.91 -5.11 -4.36
N PHE A 31 -12.72 -4.89 -3.05
CA PHE A 31 -13.66 -5.38 -2.04
C PHE A 31 -15.06 -4.73 -2.13
N PRO A 32 -15.21 -3.38 -2.24
CA PRO A 32 -16.51 -2.77 -2.49
C PRO A 32 -17.20 -3.29 -3.76
N PHE A 33 -16.47 -3.47 -4.86
CA PHE A 33 -17.04 -4.04 -6.09
C PHE A 33 -17.53 -5.47 -5.89
N MET A 34 -16.77 -6.30 -5.16
CA MET A 34 -17.20 -7.64 -4.78
C MET A 34 -18.48 -7.61 -3.94
N PHE A 35 -18.56 -6.75 -2.92
CA PHE A 35 -19.75 -6.64 -2.06
C PHE A 35 -20.98 -6.14 -2.84
N MET A 36 -20.81 -5.17 -3.75
CA MET A 36 -21.89 -4.74 -4.64
C MET A 36 -22.33 -5.86 -5.60
N GLY A 37 -21.38 -6.60 -6.17
CA GLY A 37 -21.65 -7.76 -7.02
C GLY A 37 -22.46 -8.85 -6.31
N MET A 38 -22.09 -9.16 -5.07
CA MET A 38 -22.83 -10.12 -4.24
C MET A 38 -24.22 -9.61 -3.86
N GLY A 39 -24.33 -8.35 -3.44
CA GLY A 39 -25.57 -7.80 -2.87
C GLY A 39 -26.62 -7.40 -3.90
N ILE A 40 -26.21 -6.95 -5.09
CA ILE A 40 -27.13 -6.45 -6.13
C ILE A 40 -27.38 -7.51 -7.21
N PHE A 41 -26.36 -8.29 -7.54
CA PHE A 41 -26.38 -9.19 -8.70
C PHE A 41 -26.27 -10.67 -8.31
N GLU A 42 -26.27 -11.00 -7.02
CA GLU A 42 -26.10 -12.37 -6.49
C GLU A 42 -24.89 -13.11 -7.07
N MET A 43 -23.85 -12.35 -7.46
CA MET A 43 -22.68 -12.90 -8.13
C MET A 43 -21.83 -13.74 -7.18
N ASN A 44 -21.28 -14.85 -7.69
CA ASN A 44 -20.37 -15.68 -6.92
C ASN A 44 -19.09 -14.90 -6.57
N PRO A 45 -18.75 -14.76 -5.27
CA PRO A 45 -17.56 -14.01 -4.84
C PRO A 45 -16.24 -14.54 -5.40
N LEU A 46 -16.18 -15.83 -5.75
CA LEU A 46 -14.97 -16.45 -6.31
C LEU A 46 -14.55 -15.82 -7.65
N ILE A 47 -15.49 -15.23 -8.39
CA ILE A 47 -15.20 -14.57 -9.67
C ILE A 47 -14.32 -13.33 -9.45
N PHE A 48 -14.46 -12.65 -8.31
CA PHE A 48 -13.66 -11.48 -7.96
C PHE A 48 -12.24 -11.83 -7.50
N VAL A 49 -11.95 -13.10 -7.20
CA VAL A 49 -10.59 -13.53 -6.85
C VAL A 49 -9.64 -13.40 -8.04
N PHE A 50 -10.11 -13.68 -9.27
CA PHE A 50 -9.30 -13.58 -10.48
C PHE A 50 -8.72 -12.17 -10.72
N PRO A 51 -9.54 -11.09 -10.78
CA PRO A 51 -9.01 -9.73 -10.95
C PRO A 51 -8.16 -9.27 -9.76
N ILE A 52 -8.45 -9.73 -8.54
CA ILE A 52 -7.63 -9.43 -7.36
C ILE A 52 -6.22 -9.97 -7.56
N VAL A 53 -6.11 -11.27 -7.88
CA VAL A 53 -4.82 -11.95 -8.05
C VAL A 53 -4.04 -11.39 -9.23
N ILE A 54 -4.70 -11.11 -10.37
CA ILE A 54 -4.05 -10.55 -11.56
C ILE A 54 -3.46 -9.17 -11.24
N ALA A 55 -4.26 -8.26 -10.70
CA ALA A 55 -3.80 -6.91 -10.36
C ALA A 55 -2.70 -6.93 -9.29
N HIS A 56 -2.81 -7.80 -8.29
CA HIS A 56 -1.78 -7.93 -7.25
C HIS A 56 -0.47 -8.49 -7.80
N THR A 57 -0.54 -9.51 -8.66
CA THR A 57 0.66 -10.09 -9.32
C THR A 57 1.37 -9.03 -10.17
N PHE A 58 0.61 -8.20 -10.89
CA PHE A 58 1.18 -7.07 -11.64
C PHE A 58 1.91 -6.09 -10.72
N LEU A 59 1.33 -5.74 -9.57
CA LEU A 59 1.96 -4.85 -8.58
C LEU A 59 3.22 -5.45 -7.97
N ILE A 60 3.26 -6.77 -7.73
CA ILE A 60 4.47 -7.48 -7.27
C ILE A 60 5.57 -7.37 -8.32
N VAL A 61 5.27 -7.67 -9.59
CA VAL A 61 6.25 -7.61 -10.69
C VAL A 61 6.75 -6.18 -10.89
N TYR A 62 5.85 -5.19 -10.87
CA TYR A 62 6.20 -3.78 -11.01
C TYR A 62 7.07 -3.30 -9.82
N GLY A 63 6.68 -3.63 -8.59
CA GLY A 63 7.45 -3.30 -7.40
C GLY A 63 8.81 -3.99 -7.32
N ALA A 64 8.95 -5.19 -7.90
CA ALA A 64 10.22 -5.91 -8.01
C ALA A 64 11.16 -5.29 -9.06
N ARG A 65 10.62 -4.72 -10.14
CA ARG A 65 11.40 -4.02 -11.17
C ARG A 65 11.92 -2.67 -10.68
N GLU A 66 11.13 -1.97 -9.87
CA GLU A 66 11.43 -0.62 -9.39
C GLU A 66 11.46 -0.58 -7.84
N PRO A 67 12.47 -1.21 -7.20
CA PRO A 67 12.57 -1.25 -5.75
C PRO A 67 12.74 0.15 -5.14
N HIS A 68 13.28 1.09 -5.91
CA HIS A 68 13.52 2.48 -5.52
C HIS A 68 12.21 3.28 -5.42
N LEU A 69 11.25 3.08 -6.34
CA LEU A 69 9.92 3.72 -6.28
C LEU A 69 9.11 3.20 -5.09
N SER A 70 9.20 1.90 -4.81
CA SER A 70 8.58 1.31 -3.63
C SER A 70 9.13 1.91 -2.33
N ALA A 71 10.46 2.09 -2.24
CA ALA A 71 11.10 2.77 -1.13
C ALA A 71 10.74 4.27 -1.05
N MET A 72 10.66 4.97 -2.18
CA MET A 72 10.23 6.38 -2.25
C MET A 72 8.80 6.57 -1.79
N ILE A 73 7.85 5.76 -2.24
CA ILE A 73 6.44 5.85 -1.84
C ILE A 73 6.27 5.57 -0.34
N GLN A 74 7.03 4.60 0.19
CA GLN A 74 7.05 4.31 1.63
C GLN A 74 7.69 5.44 2.46
N ALA A 75 8.78 6.02 1.98
CA ALA A 75 9.46 7.14 2.61
C ALA A 75 8.60 8.41 2.54
N PHE A 76 7.99 8.69 1.39
CA PHE A 76 7.10 9.84 1.18
C PHE A 76 5.86 9.73 2.07
N GLY A 77 5.24 8.56 2.23
CA GLY A 77 4.11 8.41 3.15
C GLY A 77 4.44 8.75 4.62
N ARG A 78 5.68 8.52 5.07
CA ARG A 78 6.16 8.90 6.42
C ARG A 78 6.65 10.34 6.53
N VAL A 79 7.03 10.98 5.42
CA VAL A 79 7.71 12.31 5.39
C VAL A 79 6.84 13.40 4.73
N ALA A 80 5.72 13.05 4.10
CA ALA A 80 4.79 14.00 3.46
C ALA A 80 4.11 14.94 4.47
N GLY A 81 4.14 14.60 5.76
CA GLY A 81 3.83 15.55 6.83
C GLY A 81 5.08 16.39 7.13
N GLY A 82 5.01 17.69 6.86
CA GLY A 82 6.08 18.62 7.25
C GLY A 82 6.42 18.47 8.72
N SER A 83 7.70 18.22 9.03
CA SER A 83 8.18 18.13 10.41
C SER A 83 7.94 19.45 11.13
N LYS A 84 7.27 19.44 12.30
CA LYS A 84 7.23 20.62 13.17
C LYS A 84 8.62 20.81 13.78
N ASN A 85 9.28 21.88 13.38
CA ASN A 85 10.60 22.19 13.90
C ASN A 85 10.47 22.71 15.35
N ILE A 86 11.29 22.17 16.25
CA ILE A 86 11.33 22.57 17.66
C ILE A 86 11.90 23.99 17.80
N TYR A 87 12.73 24.42 16.84
CA TYR A 87 13.31 25.75 16.76
C TYR A 87 12.72 26.55 15.60
N LYS A 88 12.67 27.88 15.74
CA LYS A 88 12.19 28.78 14.68
C LYS A 88 13.15 28.71 13.48
N CYS A 89 12.76 27.99 12.45
CA CYS A 89 13.56 27.78 11.24
C CYS A 89 12.86 28.39 10.02
N LYS A 90 13.63 28.83 9.02
CA LYS A 90 13.13 29.40 7.77
C LYS A 90 12.57 28.27 6.88
N GLY A 91 11.32 27.87 7.15
CA GLY A 91 10.57 26.91 6.35
C GLY A 91 11.05 25.45 6.44
N THR A 92 10.23 24.55 5.91
CA THR A 92 10.57 23.14 5.72
C THR A 92 11.54 22.99 4.55
N LYS A 93 12.80 22.60 4.81
CA LYS A 93 13.85 22.44 3.78
C LYS A 93 13.57 21.38 2.69
N LEU A 94 12.44 20.67 2.76
CA LEU A 94 12.05 19.63 1.80
C LEU A 94 10.93 20.06 0.85
N ALA A 95 10.52 21.33 0.90
CA ALA A 95 9.60 21.92 -0.08
C ALA A 95 10.29 23.10 -0.78
N SER A 96 11.28 22.78 -1.61
CA SER A 96 11.85 23.67 -2.62
C SER A 96 12.09 22.88 -3.89
#